data_AF-R9J7Q7-F1
#
_entry.id   AF-R9J7Q7-F1
#
_cell.length_a   1.000
_cell.length_b   1.000
_cell.length_c   1.000
_cell.angle_alpha   90.00
_cell.angle_beta   90.00
_cell.angle_gamma   90.00
#
_symmetry.space_group_name_H-M   'P 1'
#
loop_
_entity.id
_entity.type
_entity.pdbx_description
1 polymer ?
#
loop_
_entity_poly.entity_id
_entity_poly.type
_entity_poly.pdbx_seq_one_letter_code
_entity_poly.pdbx_strand_id
1 'polypeptide(L)'
;MGFNHQIKDIDNLRKIDDIRKIYHAYHFDKKVRECGNEITIQKVDRRYADVVKQLQDSMIHQLVMNGIGIETNPSSNYLIGTIMKYDEHPILRFNSRKLGSPEKDMSLSVSVNTDDQGVFDTLLENEYALMTLALKKAKDEHGQYRYDIEDIYEWIDYVRSMGIEQTFR
;
A
#
# COMPACT_ATOMS: atom_id res chain seq x y z
N MET A 1 -6.42 -16.41 14.40
CA MET A 1 -7.81 -16.61 14.88
C MET A 1 -8.74 -15.92 13.91
N GLY A 2 -9.69 -16.64 13.30
CA GLY A 2 -10.48 -16.14 12.16
C GLY A 2 -11.53 -15.09 12.54
N PHE A 3 -11.86 -14.23 11.57
CA PHE A 3 -12.81 -13.10 11.59
C PHE A 3 -14.24 -13.38 12.13
N ASN A 4 -14.57 -14.62 12.49
CA ASN A 4 -15.92 -14.99 12.94
C ASN A 4 -16.34 -14.39 14.30
N HIS A 5 -15.40 -13.90 15.11
CA HIS A 5 -15.72 -13.37 16.45
C HIS A 5 -16.30 -11.95 16.43
N GLN A 6 -16.29 -11.26 15.28
CA GLN A 6 -16.76 -9.87 15.18
C GLN A 6 -18.20 -9.74 14.63
N ILE A 7 -18.81 -10.83 14.16
CA ILE A 7 -20.17 -10.81 13.60
C ILE A 7 -21.16 -11.16 14.72
N LYS A 8 -21.83 -10.14 15.27
CA LYS A 8 -22.99 -10.34 16.15
C LYS A 8 -24.10 -11.05 15.37
N ASP A 9 -24.86 -11.92 16.04
CA ASP A 9 -26.03 -12.62 15.46
C ASP A 9 -25.75 -13.56 14.28
N ILE A 10 -24.59 -14.22 14.27
CA ILE A 10 -24.24 -15.21 13.24
C ILE A 10 -25.32 -16.31 13.08
N ASP A 11 -25.98 -16.68 14.16
CA ASP A 11 -27.03 -17.70 14.16
C ASP A 11 -28.34 -17.20 13.54
N ASN A 12 -28.60 -15.89 13.56
CA ASN A 12 -29.74 -15.31 12.84
C ASN A 12 -29.40 -15.11 11.35
N LEU A 13 -28.17 -14.72 11.02
CA LEU A 13 -27.70 -14.66 9.63
C LEU A 13 -27.77 -16.03 8.94
N ARG A 14 -27.45 -17.12 9.66
CA ARG A 14 -27.58 -18.51 9.19
C ARG A 14 -29.02 -18.97 8.97
N LYS A 15 -30.03 -18.21 9.42
CA LYS A 15 -31.45 -18.48 9.15
C LYS A 15 -31.96 -17.74 7.92
N ILE A 16 -31.21 -16.76 7.41
CA ILE A 16 -31.59 -16.04 6.18
C ILE A 16 -31.37 -16.98 5.00
N ASP A 17 -32.45 -17.27 4.28
CA ASP A 17 -32.49 -18.33 3.27
C ASP A 17 -31.52 -18.05 2.12
N ASP A 18 -31.41 -16.79 1.69
CA ASP A 18 -30.48 -16.38 0.63
C ASP A 18 -29.01 -16.52 1.05
N ILE A 19 -28.68 -16.20 2.30
CA ILE A 19 -27.31 -16.39 2.84
C ILE A 19 -26.97 -17.88 2.87
N ARG A 20 -27.91 -18.73 3.31
CA ARG A 20 -27.72 -20.19 3.31
C ARG A 20 -27.48 -20.72 1.90
N LYS A 21 -28.26 -20.26 0.91
CA LYS A 21 -28.13 -20.66 -0.49
C LYS A 21 -26.76 -20.26 -1.05
N ILE A 22 -26.33 -19.02 -0.84
CA ILE A 22 -25.02 -18.52 -1.31
C ILE A 22 -23.89 -19.29 -0.63
N TYR A 23 -23.94 -19.45 0.69
CA TYR A 23 -22.93 -20.19 1.45
C TYR A 23 -22.84 -21.65 1.01
N HIS A 24 -23.99 -22.32 0.84
CA HIS A 24 -24.04 -23.70 0.36
C HIS A 24 -23.48 -23.80 -1.07
N ALA A 25 -23.88 -22.91 -1.97
CA ALA A 25 -23.40 -22.89 -3.34
C ALA A 25 -21.88 -22.67 -3.42
N TYR A 26 -21.33 -21.75 -2.63
CA TYR A 26 -19.89 -21.50 -2.55
C TYR A 26 -19.10 -22.76 -2.15
N HIS A 27 -19.59 -23.53 -1.18
CA HIS A 27 -18.86 -24.72 -0.69
C HIS A 27 -19.12 -25.99 -1.52
N PHE A 28 -20.34 -26.18 -2.02
CA PHE A 28 -20.80 -27.47 -2.54
C PHE A 28 -21.20 -27.44 -4.02
N ASP A 29 -21.49 -26.27 -4.60
CA ASP A 29 -21.76 -26.18 -6.03
C ASP A 29 -20.45 -25.99 -6.80
N LYS A 30 -20.06 -27.03 -7.54
CA LYS A 30 -18.85 -27.02 -8.37
C LYS A 30 -18.91 -25.94 -9.46
N LYS A 31 -20.07 -25.74 -10.11
CA LYS A 31 -20.22 -24.75 -11.18
C LYS A 31 -20.07 -23.34 -10.65
N VAL A 32 -20.64 -23.06 -9.47
CA VAL A 32 -20.49 -21.75 -8.82
C VAL A 32 -19.02 -21.45 -8.48
N ARG A 33 -18.25 -22.44 -8.02
CA ARG A 33 -16.82 -22.27 -7.79
C ARG A 33 -16.02 -22.09 -9.07
N GLU A 34 -16.35 -22.85 -10.11
CA GLU A 34 -15.69 -22.73 -11.42
C GLU A 34 -15.94 -21.35 -12.03
N CYS A 35 -17.20 -20.90 -12.11
CA CYS A 35 -17.54 -19.58 -12.62
C CYS A 35 -17.03 -18.44 -11.73
N GLY A 36 -17.06 -18.60 -10.40
CA GLY A 36 -16.53 -17.59 -9.47
C GLY A 36 -15.01 -17.41 -9.54
N ASN A 37 -14.28 -18.42 -10.04
CA ASN A 37 -12.85 -18.36 -10.29
C ASN A 37 -12.49 -17.82 -11.68
N GLU A 38 -13.48 -17.54 -12.53
CA GLU A 38 -13.24 -16.93 -13.84
C GLU A 38 -12.75 -15.49 -13.68
N ILE A 39 -11.50 -15.26 -14.05
CA ILE A 39 -10.91 -13.92 -14.03
C ILE A 39 -11.49 -13.12 -15.20
N THR A 40 -12.27 -12.10 -14.89
CA THR A 40 -12.75 -11.14 -15.89
C THR A 40 -11.78 -9.97 -15.99
N ILE A 41 -11.11 -9.83 -17.12
CA ILE A 41 -10.24 -8.68 -17.40
C ILE A 41 -11.05 -7.64 -18.18
N GLN A 42 -11.41 -6.55 -17.50
CA GLN A 42 -12.03 -5.41 -18.19
C GLN A 42 -10.96 -4.35 -18.49
N LYS A 43 -10.83 -4.01 -19.78
CA LYS A 43 -9.99 -2.88 -20.19
C LYS A 43 -10.76 -1.59 -19.91
N VAL A 44 -10.26 -0.83 -18.94
CA VAL A 44 -10.78 0.51 -18.65
C VAL A 44 -10.05 1.56 -19.47
N ASP A 45 -10.76 2.61 -19.87
CA ASP A 45 -10.17 3.75 -20.56
C ASP A 45 -9.23 4.53 -19.61
N ARG A 46 -8.27 5.25 -20.18
CA ARG A 46 -7.31 6.09 -19.45
C ARG A 46 -8.01 7.09 -18.52
N ARG A 47 -9.19 7.58 -18.91
CA ARG A 47 -10.03 8.47 -18.09
C ARG A 47 -10.35 7.88 -16.72
N TYR A 48 -10.47 6.56 -16.61
CA TYR A 48 -10.70 5.90 -15.34
C TYR A 48 -9.49 6.05 -14.40
N ALA A 49 -8.27 5.88 -14.94
CA ALA A 49 -7.05 6.08 -14.17
C ALA A 49 -6.93 7.53 -13.66
N ASP A 50 -7.32 8.51 -14.48
CA ASP A 50 -7.33 9.92 -14.10
C ASP A 50 -8.33 10.21 -12.96
N VAL A 51 -9.50 9.56 -12.98
CA VAL A 51 -10.50 9.66 -11.90
C VAL A 51 -9.98 9.02 -10.61
N VAL A 52 -9.37 7.83 -10.71
CA VAL A 52 -8.77 7.15 -9.55
C VAL A 52 -7.64 8.00 -8.96
N LYS A 53 -6.79 8.62 -9.80
CA LYS A 53 -5.74 9.52 -9.33
C LYS A 53 -6.31 10.71 -8.55
N GLN A 54 -7.35 11.37 -9.08
CA GLN A 54 -8.00 12.49 -8.39
C GLN A 54 -8.61 12.09 -7.04
N LEU A 55 -9.21 10.91 -6.97
CA LEU A 55 -9.70 10.35 -5.70
C LEU A 55 -8.54 10.14 -4.72
N GLN A 56 -7.45 9.51 -5.17
CA GLN A 56 -6.27 9.29 -4.35
C GLN A 56 -5.63 10.61 -3.89
N ASP A 57 -5.56 11.62 -4.75
CA ASP A 57 -5.05 12.96 -4.40
C ASP A 57 -5.93 13.57 -3.29
N SER A 58 -7.25 13.49 -3.43
CA SER A 58 -8.20 13.97 -2.40
C SER A 58 -8.06 13.24 -1.06
N MET A 59 -7.85 11.91 -1.10
CA MET A 59 -7.62 11.11 0.11
C MET A 59 -6.32 11.49 0.80
N ILE A 60 -5.22 11.67 0.05
CA ILE A 60 -3.95 12.14 0.60
C ILE A 60 -4.15 13.48 1.30
N HIS A 61 -4.78 14.45 0.64
CA HIS A 61 -5.02 15.76 1.22
C HIS A 61 -5.80 15.66 2.55
N GLN A 62 -6.87 14.85 2.59
CA GLN A 62 -7.64 14.63 3.81
C GLN A 62 -6.80 14.02 4.94
N LEU A 63 -5.97 13.02 4.63
CA LEU A 63 -5.08 12.39 5.61
C LEU A 63 -4.05 13.39 6.16
N VAL A 64 -3.46 14.24 5.31
CA VAL A 64 -2.56 15.32 5.72
C VAL A 64 -3.26 16.29 6.66
N MET A 65 -4.46 16.77 6.30
CA MET A 65 -5.23 17.73 7.12
C MET A 65 -5.65 17.14 8.47
N ASN A 66 -5.89 15.82 8.52
CA ASN A 66 -6.26 15.13 9.75
C ASN A 66 -5.04 14.72 10.60
N GLY A 67 -3.80 14.96 10.14
CA GLY A 67 -2.59 14.54 10.84
C GLY A 67 -2.42 13.02 10.92
N ILE A 68 -2.99 12.28 9.97
CA ILE A 68 -2.92 10.81 9.94
C ILE A 68 -1.69 10.38 9.15
N GLY A 69 -0.78 9.67 9.81
CA GLY A 69 0.40 9.07 9.18
C GLY A 69 0.09 7.73 8.51
N ILE A 70 0.93 7.35 7.55
CA ILE A 70 0.87 6.03 6.90
C ILE A 70 2.15 5.24 7.24
N GLU A 71 1.96 4.08 7.85
CA GLU A 71 2.99 3.07 8.01
C GLU A 71 3.08 2.23 6.73
N THR A 72 4.29 2.09 6.19
CA THR A 72 4.53 1.30 4.98
C THR A 72 5.54 0.19 5.24
N ASN A 73 5.39 -0.92 4.51
CA ASN A 73 6.19 -2.12 4.68
C ASN A 73 6.82 -2.50 3.33
N PRO A 74 7.93 -1.85 2.91
CA PRO A 74 8.38 -1.93 1.52
C PRO A 74 8.54 -3.35 0.96
N SER A 75 9.21 -4.24 1.68
CA SER A 75 9.38 -5.64 1.25
C SER A 75 8.06 -6.42 1.19
N SER A 76 7.22 -6.34 2.23
CA SER A 76 5.89 -6.97 2.26
C SER A 76 5.01 -6.45 1.13
N ASN A 77 4.95 -5.12 0.93
CA ASN A 77 4.17 -4.46 -0.13
C ASN A 77 4.63 -4.86 -1.53
N TYR A 78 5.93 -5.07 -1.72
CA TYR A 78 6.49 -5.64 -2.95
C TYR A 78 6.05 -7.10 -3.17
N LEU A 79 6.11 -7.94 -2.13
CA LEU A 79 5.84 -9.37 -2.23
C LEU A 79 4.37 -9.72 -2.45
N ILE A 80 3.44 -8.96 -1.85
CA ILE A 80 1.99 -9.26 -1.89
C ILE A 80 1.21 -8.38 -2.87
N GLY A 81 1.83 -7.30 -3.36
CA GLY A 81 1.17 -6.25 -4.11
C GLY A 81 1.42 -6.31 -5.62
N THR A 82 0.96 -5.27 -6.30
CA THR A 82 1.24 -5.01 -7.72
C THR A 82 2.52 -4.20 -7.95
N ILE A 83 3.35 -4.02 -6.91
CA ILE A 83 4.56 -3.21 -6.96
C ILE A 83 5.66 -4.06 -7.58
N MET A 84 6.15 -3.65 -8.76
CA MET A 84 7.15 -4.41 -9.51
C MET A 84 8.58 -3.97 -9.19
N LYS A 85 8.75 -2.78 -8.61
CA LYS A 85 10.05 -2.24 -8.19
C LYS A 85 9.91 -1.33 -6.98
N TYR A 86 10.95 -1.27 -6.16
CA TYR A 86 10.99 -0.40 -4.98
C TYR A 86 11.00 1.10 -5.31
N ASP A 87 11.50 1.51 -6.47
CA ASP A 87 11.43 2.91 -6.93
C ASP A 87 10.04 3.30 -7.48
N GLU A 88 9.12 2.34 -7.54
CA GLU A 88 7.68 2.54 -7.83
C GLU A 88 6.82 2.48 -6.55
N HIS A 89 7.44 2.36 -5.37
CA HIS A 89 6.73 2.18 -4.11
C HIS A 89 5.87 3.42 -3.74
N PRO A 90 4.60 3.25 -3.32
CA PRO A 90 3.69 4.36 -3.03
C PRO A 90 4.16 5.37 -1.99
N ILE A 91 5.07 4.98 -1.09
CA ILE A 91 5.69 5.89 -0.10
C ILE A 91 6.28 7.14 -0.76
N LEU A 92 6.84 7.01 -1.97
CA LEU A 92 7.42 8.12 -2.72
C LEU A 92 6.36 9.10 -3.24
N ARG A 93 5.14 8.61 -3.48
CA ARG A 93 4.00 9.47 -3.81
C ARG A 93 3.38 10.09 -2.55
N PHE A 94 3.38 9.38 -1.43
CA PHE A 94 2.88 9.89 -0.16
C PHE A 94 3.77 11.00 0.40
N ASN A 95 5.09 10.91 0.21
CA ASN A 95 6.03 11.94 0.62
C ASN A 95 7.28 11.97 -0.28
N SER A 96 7.44 13.06 -1.02
CA SER A 96 8.62 13.33 -1.87
C SER A 96 9.35 14.62 -1.51
N ARG A 97 9.13 15.18 -0.30
CA ARG A 97 9.57 16.53 0.09
C ARG A 97 11.09 16.78 -0.04
N LYS A 98 11.89 15.73 0.04
CA LYS A 98 13.37 15.77 -0.09
C LYS A 98 13.89 15.25 -1.43
N LEU A 99 13.02 14.65 -2.25
CA LEU A 99 13.37 14.08 -3.56
C LEU A 99 12.84 14.93 -4.73
N GLY A 100 12.09 15.98 -4.43
CA GLY A 100 11.44 16.84 -5.42
C GLY A 100 10.60 17.93 -4.76
N SER A 101 9.71 18.52 -5.54
CA SER A 101 8.81 19.60 -5.09
C SER A 101 7.37 19.10 -5.05
N PRO A 102 6.92 18.46 -3.96
CA PRO A 102 5.53 18.03 -3.86
C PRO A 102 4.59 19.23 -3.87
N GLU A 103 3.36 18.99 -4.33
CA GLU A 103 2.29 19.97 -4.19
C GLU A 103 2.04 20.31 -2.71
N LYS A 104 1.54 21.52 -2.48
CA LYS A 104 1.21 22.00 -1.14
C LYS A 104 0.15 21.10 -0.52
N ASP A 105 0.27 20.81 0.78
CA ASP A 105 -0.71 20.04 1.55
C ASP A 105 -0.92 18.59 1.04
N MET A 106 0.12 18.03 0.39
CA MET A 106 0.12 16.67 -0.19
C MET A 106 1.25 15.77 0.34
N SER A 107 2.02 16.21 1.34
CA SER A 107 3.07 15.40 1.96
C SER A 107 2.58 14.77 3.26
N LEU A 108 2.41 13.46 3.25
CA LEU A 108 2.00 12.67 4.43
C LEU A 108 3.18 12.42 5.36
N SER A 109 2.87 12.33 6.66
CA SER A 109 3.78 11.67 7.61
C SER A 109 3.82 10.19 7.26
N VAL A 110 5.02 9.65 7.00
CA VAL A 110 5.19 8.25 6.56
C VAL A 110 6.29 7.57 7.35
N SER A 111 6.19 6.25 7.48
CA SER A 111 7.25 5.42 8.06
C SER A 111 7.51 4.16 7.25
N VAL A 112 8.71 3.59 7.44
CA VAL A 112 9.15 2.32 6.88
C VAL A 112 9.22 1.32 8.03
N ASN A 113 8.59 0.16 7.88
CA ASN A 113 8.45 -0.88 8.89
C ASN A 113 8.62 -2.29 8.27
N THR A 114 8.73 -3.31 9.14
CA THR A 114 9.00 -4.71 8.74
C THR A 114 7.76 -5.60 8.63
N ASP A 115 6.56 -5.08 8.94
CA ASP A 115 5.32 -5.88 9.03
C ASP A 115 5.46 -7.05 10.03
N ASP A 116 5.49 -8.31 9.55
CA ASP A 116 5.72 -9.54 10.31
C ASP A 116 7.14 -10.08 10.12
N GLN A 117 8.07 -9.76 11.03
CA GLN A 117 9.46 -10.26 11.00
C GLN A 117 9.58 -11.79 11.08
N GLY A 118 8.53 -12.50 11.54
CA GLY A 118 8.49 -13.96 11.57
C GLY A 118 8.09 -14.62 10.24
N VAL A 119 7.58 -13.84 9.29
CA VAL A 119 7.15 -14.30 7.95
C VAL A 119 8.07 -13.75 6.87
N PHE A 120 8.58 -12.54 7.05
CA PHE A 120 9.53 -11.90 6.15
C PHE A 120 10.90 -11.86 6.85
N ASP A 121 11.90 -12.56 6.29
CA ASP A 121 13.30 -12.54 6.76
C ASP A 121 13.96 -11.17 6.49
N THR A 122 13.44 -10.12 7.14
CA THR A 122 13.90 -8.74 6.98
C THR A 122 14.09 -8.05 8.33
N LEU A 123 15.00 -7.07 8.34
CA LEU A 123 15.26 -6.18 9.46
C LEU A 123 14.90 -4.77 9.03
N LEU A 124 14.58 -3.90 9.99
CA LEU A 124 14.25 -2.51 9.69
C LEU A 124 15.35 -1.81 8.87
N GLU A 125 16.61 -2.09 9.20
CA GLU A 125 17.79 -1.60 8.48
C GLU A 125 17.79 -2.04 7.00
N ASN A 126 17.33 -3.28 6.72
CA ASN A 126 17.23 -3.79 5.36
C ASN A 126 16.14 -3.07 4.56
N GLU A 127 15.00 -2.75 5.17
CA GLU A 127 13.93 -1.98 4.50
C GLU A 127 14.43 -0.60 4.05
N TYR A 128 15.15 0.11 4.93
CA TYR A 128 15.78 1.39 4.58
C TYR A 128 16.87 1.22 3.52
N ALA A 129 17.69 0.17 3.60
CA ALA A 129 18.73 -0.10 2.62
C ALA A 129 18.14 -0.42 1.23
N LEU A 130 17.04 -1.18 1.16
CA LEU A 130 16.32 -1.50 -0.06
C LEU A 130 15.79 -0.24 -0.74
N MET A 131 15.11 0.63 0.02
CA MET A 131 14.61 1.90 -0.51
C MET A 131 15.76 2.80 -0.98
N THR A 132 16.83 2.91 -0.20
CA THR A 132 18.02 3.70 -0.57
C THR A 132 18.65 3.19 -1.87
N LEU A 133 18.85 1.87 -2.00
CA LEU A 133 19.43 1.26 -3.19
C LEU A 133 18.53 1.44 -4.42
N ALA A 134 17.21 1.33 -4.24
CA ALA A 134 16.24 1.55 -5.30
C ALA A 134 16.30 2.97 -5.83
N LEU A 135 16.29 3.97 -4.95
CA LEU A 135 16.38 5.39 -5.32
C LEU A 135 17.71 5.70 -6.02
N LYS A 136 18.84 5.14 -5.56
CA LYS A 136 20.15 5.31 -6.22
C LYS A 136 20.20 4.71 -7.63
N LYS A 137 19.36 3.72 -7.91
CA LYS A 137 19.27 3.05 -9.23
C LYS A 137 18.17 3.62 -10.11
N ALA A 138 17.28 4.44 -9.56
CA ALA A 138 16.13 4.99 -10.27
C ALA A 138 16.59 5.89 -11.42
N LYS A 139 16.14 5.58 -12.63
CA LYS A 139 16.46 6.32 -13.85
C LYS A 139 15.22 6.86 -14.53
N ASP A 140 15.35 8.05 -15.11
CA ASP A 140 14.30 8.65 -15.93
C ASP A 140 14.19 7.97 -17.31
N GLU A 141 13.29 8.47 -18.14
CA GLU A 141 13.05 7.98 -19.50
C GLU A 141 14.26 8.18 -20.44
N HIS A 142 15.20 9.04 -20.08
CA HIS A 142 16.44 9.30 -20.80
C HIS A 142 17.64 8.50 -20.25
N GLY A 143 17.41 7.65 -19.24
CA GLY A 143 18.44 6.81 -18.62
C GLY A 143 19.36 7.55 -17.64
N GLN A 144 19.04 8.80 -17.29
CA GLN A 144 19.73 9.59 -16.28
C GLN A 144 19.21 9.26 -14.88
N TYR A 145 20.06 9.40 -13.86
CA TYR A 145 19.63 9.19 -12.48
C TYR A 145 18.60 10.26 -12.07
N ARG A 146 17.51 9.82 -11.42
CA ARG A 146 16.42 10.73 -11.05
C ARG A 146 16.73 11.62 -9.87
N TYR A 147 17.58 11.17 -8.96
CA TYR A 147 17.79 11.81 -7.66
C TYR A 147 19.28 12.00 -7.41
N ASP A 148 19.61 13.11 -6.75
CA ASP A 148 20.94 13.29 -6.18
C ASP A 148 21.13 12.40 -4.95
N ILE A 149 22.38 12.01 -4.68
CA ILE A 149 22.68 11.13 -3.55
C ILE A 149 22.45 11.82 -2.19
N GLU A 150 22.68 13.13 -2.09
CA GLU A 150 22.42 13.89 -0.86
C GLU A 150 20.92 13.97 -0.58
N ASP A 151 20.11 14.24 -1.61
CA ASP A 151 18.64 14.23 -1.53
C ASP A 151 18.08 12.88 -1.05
N ILE A 152 18.66 11.77 -1.54
CA ILE A 152 18.27 10.42 -1.10
C ILE A 152 18.54 10.25 0.39
N TYR A 153 19.72 10.61 0.87
CA TYR A 153 20.06 10.46 2.28
C TYR A 153 19.24 11.39 3.18
N GLU A 154 18.99 12.62 2.76
CA GLU A 154 18.09 13.53 3.46
C GLU A 154 16.66 12.97 3.52
N TRP A 155 16.16 12.38 2.44
CA TRP A 155 14.83 11.79 2.41
C TRP A 155 14.73 10.58 3.34
N ILE A 156 15.72 9.68 3.31
CA ILE A 156 15.76 8.50 4.18
C ILE A 156 15.78 8.91 5.66
N ASP A 157 16.60 9.89 6.03
CA ASP A 157 16.65 10.38 7.41
C ASP A 157 15.37 11.11 7.83
N TYR A 158 14.74 11.83 6.90
CA TYR A 158 13.46 12.49 7.11
C TYR A 158 12.34 11.49 7.37
N VAL A 159 12.26 10.41 6.59
CA VAL A 159 11.29 9.31 6.80
C VAL A 159 11.56 8.59 8.12
N ARG A 160 12.82 8.32 8.45
CA ARG A 160 13.21 7.73 9.74
C ARG A 160 12.74 8.57 10.92
N SER A 161 12.93 9.89 10.84
CA SER A 161 12.52 10.82 11.90
C SER A 161 11.00 10.86 12.07
N MET A 162 10.24 10.91 10.97
CA MET A 162 8.77 10.81 11.02
C MET A 162 8.30 9.49 11.64
N GLY A 163 8.93 8.36 11.31
CA GLY A 163 8.57 7.08 11.90
C GLY A 163 8.77 7.01 13.42
N ILE A 164 9.81 7.68 13.95
CA ILE A 164 10.01 7.79 15.40
C ILE A 164 8.89 8.63 16.04
N GLU A 165 8.49 9.72 15.40
CA GLU A 165 7.41 10.60 15.89
C GLU A 165 6.03 9.92 15.89
N GLN A 166 5.82 8.90 15.05
CA GLN A 166 4.58 8.13 14.97
C GLN A 166 4.39 7.13 16.13
N THR A 167 5.38 6.94 17.00
CA THR A 167 5.27 6.00 18.13
C THR A 167 4.32 6.51 19.21
N PHE A 168 3.37 5.66 19.62
CA PHE A 168 2.47 5.95 20.74
C PHE A 168 3.25 5.89 22.07
N ARG A 169 3.03 6.88 22.95
CA ARG A 169 3.53 6.90 24.32
C ARG A 169 2.48 6.44 25.31
#